data_AF-A0A536QPU9-F1
#
_entry.id   AF-A0A536QPU9-F1
#
_cell.length_a   1.000
_cell.length_b   1.000
_cell.length_c   1.000
_cell.angle_alpha   90.00
_cell.angle_beta   90.00
_cell.angle_gamma   90.00
#
_symmetry.space_group_name_H-M   'P 1'
#
loop_
_entity.id
_entity.type
_entity.pdbx_description
1 polymer ?
#
loop_
_entity_poly.entity_id
_entity_poly.type
_entity_poly.pdbx_seq_one_letter_code
_entity_poly.pdbx_strand_id
1 'polypeptide(L)'
;MSQIVDADEAPLRGRRPAVVGIFAAAIVLVLFAATLEPVQRTGRTLLGLAGIIPLTVTMTGRVTDEGGAPIAHAFIRVDQGQELANTITVADGSYQMGFAIRTNEPADVSIGATGYEASLRELRVGSTEPRLDTQLRPIIRVDAGTTTHLVVAPEDGLCYAVRASATEPPRSWPCRVVHISGLEAGGLDVSVMADDPRDHLGLTFAVGTRPALILADPCCPQEDAARVTAGAEAVVQIVALDLENGQAAPRGAQGFTLRTALGP
;
A
#
# COMPACT_ATOMS: atom_id res chain seq x y z
N MET A 1 -3.83 0.49 -101.10
CA MET A 1 -3.75 -0.99 -101.11
C MET A 1 -2.49 -1.35 -100.35
N SER A 2 -2.68 -1.75 -99.10
CA SER A 2 -1.68 -1.97 -98.06
C SER A 2 -1.03 -3.34 -98.20
N GLN A 3 0.29 -3.41 -98.19
CA GLN A 3 1.04 -4.66 -98.09
C GLN A 3 1.66 -4.76 -96.69
N ILE A 4 1.34 -5.87 -96.04
CA ILE A 4 1.79 -6.31 -94.71
C ILE A 4 3.27 -6.69 -94.81
N VAL A 5 4.10 -6.19 -93.90
CA VAL A 5 5.42 -6.73 -93.61
C VAL A 5 5.42 -7.18 -92.16
N ASP A 6 5.81 -8.43 -91.97
CA ASP A 6 5.75 -9.20 -90.75
C ASP A 6 6.45 -8.55 -89.55
N ALA A 7 5.85 -8.78 -88.39
CA ALA A 7 6.39 -8.47 -87.09
C ALA A 7 7.53 -9.42 -86.75
N ASP A 8 8.70 -8.86 -86.44
CA ASP A 8 9.80 -9.60 -85.81
C ASP A 8 9.60 -9.56 -84.29
N GLU A 9 9.32 -10.73 -83.70
CA GLU A 9 9.25 -10.95 -82.26
C GLU A 9 10.63 -10.78 -81.61
N ALA A 10 10.77 -9.80 -80.71
CA ALA A 10 11.86 -9.80 -79.74
C ALA A 10 11.41 -10.57 -78.47
N PRO A 11 12.22 -11.50 -77.93
CA PRO A 11 11.80 -12.36 -76.84
C PRO A 11 11.67 -11.59 -75.51
N LEU A 12 10.55 -11.82 -74.83
CA LEU A 12 10.33 -11.45 -73.43
C LEU A 12 11.39 -12.13 -72.54
N ARG A 13 12.49 -11.42 -72.28
CA ARG A 13 13.49 -11.82 -71.28
C ARG A 13 12.85 -11.73 -69.90
N GLY A 14 12.64 -12.90 -69.28
CA GLY A 14 12.05 -13.07 -67.96
C GLY A 14 12.72 -12.20 -66.89
N ARG A 15 11.91 -11.37 -66.23
CA ARG A 15 12.31 -10.60 -65.05
C ARG A 15 11.55 -11.12 -63.84
N ARG A 16 12.06 -12.18 -63.22
CA ARG A 16 11.79 -12.51 -61.82
C ARG A 16 13.13 -12.65 -61.09
N PRO A 17 13.54 -11.61 -60.34
CA PRO A 17 14.00 -11.87 -58.97
C PRO A 17 13.67 -10.71 -57.99
N ALA A 18 12.57 -9.98 -58.18
CA ALA A 18 12.23 -8.91 -57.21
C ALA A 18 11.55 -9.46 -55.94
N VAL A 19 10.79 -10.55 -56.06
CA VAL A 19 9.99 -11.09 -54.93
C VAL A 19 10.90 -11.77 -53.90
N VAL A 20 11.89 -12.58 -54.32
CA VAL A 20 12.75 -13.33 -53.40
C VAL A 20 13.68 -12.43 -52.57
N GLY A 21 14.21 -11.34 -53.17
CA GLY A 21 15.08 -10.40 -52.46
C GLY A 21 14.36 -9.58 -51.38
N ILE A 22 13.08 -9.23 -51.61
CA ILE A 22 12.26 -8.50 -50.63
C ILE A 22 11.93 -9.41 -49.44
N PHE A 23 11.58 -10.69 -49.68
CA PHE A 23 11.34 -11.65 -48.60
C PHE A 23 12.62 -11.92 -47.78
N ALA A 24 13.78 -12.06 -48.42
CA ALA A 24 15.05 -12.25 -47.70
C ALA A 24 15.43 -11.02 -46.86
N ALA A 25 15.29 -9.80 -47.40
CA ALA A 25 15.55 -8.56 -46.66
C ALA A 25 14.57 -8.38 -45.49
N ALA A 26 13.29 -8.68 -45.69
CA ALA A 26 12.29 -8.63 -44.62
C ALA A 26 12.57 -9.66 -43.53
N ILE A 27 12.97 -10.89 -43.88
CA ILE A 27 13.36 -11.92 -42.90
C ILE A 27 14.59 -11.47 -42.10
N VAL A 28 15.61 -10.89 -42.74
CA VAL A 28 16.78 -10.34 -42.05
C VAL A 28 16.39 -9.19 -41.12
N LEU A 29 15.49 -8.29 -41.56
CA LEU A 29 15.02 -7.17 -40.73
C LEU A 29 14.19 -7.64 -39.54
N VAL A 30 13.35 -8.67 -39.71
CA VAL A 30 12.58 -9.30 -38.63
C VAL A 30 13.49 -10.03 -37.66
N LEU A 31 14.49 -10.79 -38.14
CA LEU A 31 15.48 -11.44 -37.28
C LEU A 31 16.32 -10.41 -36.52
N PHE A 32 16.73 -9.32 -37.17
CA PHE A 32 17.49 -8.25 -36.54
C PHE A 32 16.65 -7.51 -35.49
N ALA A 33 15.40 -7.17 -35.81
CA ALA A 33 14.46 -6.59 -34.85
C ALA A 33 14.22 -7.53 -33.65
N ALA A 34 14.00 -8.82 -33.89
CA ALA A 34 13.83 -9.83 -32.85
C ALA A 34 15.07 -9.99 -31.95
N THR A 35 16.28 -9.75 -32.47
CA THR A 35 17.51 -9.74 -31.66
C THR A 35 17.76 -8.42 -30.92
N LEU A 36 17.21 -7.30 -31.40
CA LEU A 36 17.36 -5.98 -30.77
C LEU A 36 16.36 -5.74 -29.65
N GLU A 37 15.14 -6.26 -29.76
CA GLU A 37 14.11 -6.17 -28.73
C GLU A 37 14.58 -6.58 -27.32
N PRO A 38 15.23 -7.74 -27.11
CA PRO A 38 15.73 -8.12 -25.78
C PRO A 38 16.85 -7.19 -25.27
N VAL A 39 17.69 -6.67 -26.17
CA VAL A 39 18.76 -5.71 -25.81
C VAL A 39 18.17 -4.37 -25.39
N GLN A 40 17.19 -3.86 -26.15
CA GLN A 40 16.49 -2.60 -25.84
C GLN A 40 15.68 -2.71 -24.53
N ARG A 41 15.03 -3.86 -24.29
CA ARG A 41 14.32 -4.14 -23.04
C ARG A 41 15.27 -4.12 -21.86
N THR A 42 16.38 -4.85 -21.95
CA THR A 42 17.41 -4.89 -20.89
C THR A 42 17.97 -3.50 -20.62
N GLY A 43 18.27 -2.72 -21.68
CA GLY A 43 18.74 -1.34 -21.55
C GLY A 43 17.74 -0.43 -20.84
N ARG A 44 16.45 -0.49 -21.21
CA ARG A 44 15.39 0.27 -20.54
C ARG A 44 15.22 -0.13 -19.08
N THR A 45 15.27 -1.42 -18.78
CA THR A 45 15.18 -1.91 -17.39
C THR A 45 16.34 -1.40 -16.55
N LEU A 46 17.58 -1.44 -17.05
CA LEU A 46 18.74 -0.93 -16.33
C LEU A 46 18.66 0.59 -16.10
N LEU A 47 18.28 1.36 -17.13
CA LEU A 47 18.07 2.80 -16.99
C LEU A 47 16.93 3.13 -16.02
N GLY A 48 15.86 2.34 -16.04
CA GLY A 48 14.72 2.49 -15.14
C GLY A 48 15.08 2.15 -13.70
N LEU A 49 15.81 1.06 -13.46
CA LEU A 49 16.32 0.70 -12.14
C LEU A 49 17.33 1.71 -11.59
N ALA A 50 18.12 2.34 -12.47
CA ALA A 50 19.01 3.45 -12.13
C ALA A 50 18.27 4.79 -11.90
N GLY A 51 16.95 4.84 -12.07
CA GLY A 51 16.13 6.04 -11.86
C GLY A 51 16.27 7.09 -12.96
N ILE A 52 16.84 6.75 -14.11
CA ILE A 52 17.06 7.68 -15.23
C ILE A 52 15.75 7.88 -16.02
N ILE A 53 14.95 6.83 -16.15
CA ILE A 53 13.65 6.83 -16.82
C ILE A 53 12.60 6.14 -15.94
N PRO A 54 11.29 6.37 -16.15
CA PRO A 54 10.26 5.58 -15.50
C PRO A 54 10.41 4.08 -15.82
N LEU A 55 10.32 3.24 -14.80
CA LEU A 55 10.36 1.79 -14.89
C LEU A 55 8.93 1.24 -14.82
N THR A 56 8.53 0.47 -15.83
CA THR A 56 7.28 -0.29 -15.75
C THR A 56 7.50 -1.53 -14.88
N VAL A 57 6.70 -1.66 -13.83
CA VAL A 57 6.75 -2.78 -12.89
C VAL A 57 5.40 -3.48 -12.77
N THR A 58 5.44 -4.74 -12.38
CA THR A 58 4.26 -5.53 -12.01
C THR A 58 4.39 -5.94 -10.56
N MET A 59 3.69 -5.24 -9.67
CA MET A 59 3.67 -5.58 -8.25
C MET A 59 2.65 -6.68 -7.98
N THR A 60 3.03 -7.63 -7.14
CA THR A 60 2.14 -8.70 -6.65
C THR A 60 2.13 -8.72 -5.13
N GLY A 61 1.09 -9.32 -4.55
CA GLY A 61 1.04 -9.52 -3.11
C GLY A 61 -0.24 -10.19 -2.66
N ARG A 62 -0.33 -10.43 -1.35
CA ARG A 62 -1.51 -10.95 -0.68
C ARG A 62 -1.87 -10.08 0.52
N VAL A 63 -3.16 -9.84 0.70
CA VAL A 63 -3.73 -9.16 1.87
C VAL A 63 -4.46 -10.17 2.75
N THR A 64 -4.05 -10.29 4.00
CA THR A 64 -4.66 -11.19 4.99
C THR A 64 -5.05 -10.43 6.26
N ASP A 65 -5.89 -11.03 7.10
CA ASP A 65 -6.10 -10.57 8.46
C ASP A 65 -5.08 -11.18 9.44
N GLU A 66 -5.19 -10.79 10.71
CA GLU A 66 -4.37 -11.31 11.83
C GLU A 66 -4.46 -12.83 11.99
N GLY A 67 -5.62 -13.41 11.72
CA GLY A 67 -5.85 -14.85 11.74
C GLY A 67 -5.29 -15.59 10.52
N GLY A 68 -4.71 -14.85 9.56
CA GLY A 68 -4.20 -15.38 8.29
C GLY A 68 -5.28 -15.64 7.25
N ALA A 69 -6.53 -15.25 7.51
CA ALA A 69 -7.60 -15.36 6.53
C ALA A 69 -7.40 -14.32 5.41
N PRO A 70 -7.66 -14.67 4.15
CA PRO A 70 -7.51 -13.74 3.04
C PRO A 70 -8.60 -12.67 3.04
N ILE A 71 -8.22 -11.43 2.74
CA ILE A 71 -9.15 -10.29 2.64
C ILE A 71 -9.43 -9.99 1.16
N ALA A 72 -10.65 -10.29 0.72
CA ALA A 72 -11.13 -9.95 -0.62
C ALA A 72 -11.56 -8.48 -0.72
N HIS A 73 -11.46 -7.88 -1.90
CA HIS A 73 -11.84 -6.49 -2.18
C HIS A 73 -11.13 -5.45 -1.30
N ALA A 74 -9.94 -5.76 -0.79
CA ALA A 74 -9.05 -4.76 -0.23
C ALA A 74 -8.59 -3.84 -1.37
N PHE A 75 -8.64 -2.53 -1.16
CA PHE A 75 -8.18 -1.52 -2.09
C PHE A 75 -6.69 -1.26 -1.89
N ILE A 76 -5.94 -1.25 -3.00
CA ILE A 76 -4.51 -0.95 -3.03
C ILE A 76 -4.31 0.26 -3.92
N ARG A 77 -3.54 1.23 -3.43
CA ARG A 77 -3.16 2.42 -4.18
C ARG A 77 -1.67 2.66 -4.02
N VAL A 78 -0.99 2.92 -5.13
CA VAL A 78 0.40 3.38 -5.19
C VAL A 78 0.39 4.79 -5.75
N ASP A 79 1.03 5.70 -5.05
CA ASP A 79 1.13 7.12 -5.39
C ASP A 79 2.60 7.55 -5.41
N GLN A 80 3.03 8.14 -6.52
CA GLN A 80 4.31 8.82 -6.65
C GLN A 80 4.09 10.20 -7.28
N GLY A 81 3.36 11.06 -6.56
CA GLY A 81 3.16 12.47 -6.87
C GLY A 81 2.22 12.71 -8.05
N GLN A 82 2.64 12.35 -9.27
CA GLN A 82 1.84 12.45 -10.49
C GLN A 82 1.44 11.07 -11.04
N GLU A 83 2.08 10.00 -10.58
CA GLU A 83 1.77 8.63 -10.99
C GLU A 83 0.88 7.98 -9.92
N LEU A 84 -0.33 7.59 -10.32
CA LEU A 84 -1.31 6.95 -9.45
C LEU A 84 -1.74 5.64 -10.09
N ALA A 85 -1.60 4.55 -9.36
CA ALA A 85 -2.10 3.23 -9.74
C ALA A 85 -2.97 2.67 -8.61
N ASN A 86 -4.02 1.94 -8.98
CA ASN A 86 -4.87 1.27 -8.02
C ASN A 86 -5.29 -0.12 -8.50
N THR A 87 -5.62 -0.98 -7.56
CA THR A 87 -6.20 -2.30 -7.80
C THR A 87 -7.00 -2.74 -6.58
N ILE A 88 -7.65 -3.89 -6.70
CA ILE A 88 -8.36 -4.55 -5.60
C ILE A 88 -7.92 -6.01 -5.49
N THR A 89 -7.92 -6.56 -4.28
CA THR A 89 -7.68 -8.00 -4.10
C THR A 89 -8.85 -8.84 -4.61
N VAL A 90 -8.52 -10.02 -5.13
CA VAL A 90 -9.50 -11.04 -5.50
C VAL A 90 -9.86 -11.90 -4.27
N ALA A 91 -10.72 -12.91 -4.47
CA ALA A 91 -11.32 -13.70 -3.39
C ALA A 91 -10.31 -14.42 -2.47
N ASP A 92 -9.12 -14.77 -2.98
CA ASP A 92 -8.06 -15.40 -2.19
C ASP A 92 -7.12 -14.40 -1.49
N GLY A 93 -7.45 -13.10 -1.55
CA GLY A 93 -6.69 -12.00 -0.99
C GLY A 93 -5.48 -11.59 -1.84
N SER A 94 -5.21 -12.22 -2.98
CA SER A 94 -4.11 -11.84 -3.85
C SER A 94 -4.44 -10.63 -4.71
N TYR A 95 -3.41 -9.90 -5.14
CA TYR A 95 -3.51 -8.85 -6.13
C TYR A 95 -2.30 -8.84 -7.06
N GLN A 96 -2.51 -8.26 -8.24
CA GLN A 96 -1.47 -7.93 -9.21
C GLN A 96 -1.78 -6.56 -9.81
N MET A 97 -0.76 -5.72 -9.98
CA MET A 97 -0.91 -4.37 -10.51
C MET A 97 0.31 -3.96 -11.33
N GLY A 98 0.08 -3.51 -12.56
CA GLY A 98 1.10 -2.91 -13.40
C GLY A 98 1.08 -1.39 -13.28
N PHE A 99 2.24 -0.76 -13.11
CA PHE A 99 2.39 0.70 -13.09
C PHE A 99 3.79 1.14 -13.54
N ALA A 100 3.93 2.40 -13.92
CA ALA A 100 5.23 3.04 -14.09
C ALA A 100 5.63 3.73 -12.78
N ILE A 101 6.93 3.77 -12.49
CA ILE A 101 7.49 4.41 -11.30
C ILE A 101 8.91 4.91 -11.56
N ARG A 102 9.34 5.95 -10.87
CA ARG A 102 10.73 6.40 -10.81
C ARG A 102 11.41 5.79 -9.59
N THR A 103 12.46 4.99 -9.78
CA THR A 103 13.10 4.23 -8.67
C THR A 103 14.03 5.07 -7.78
N ASN A 104 14.39 6.28 -8.20
CA ASN A 104 15.21 7.21 -7.42
C ASN A 104 14.41 7.94 -6.32
N GLU A 105 13.08 7.85 -6.35
CA GLU A 105 12.18 8.43 -5.37
C GLU A 105 11.32 7.31 -4.76
N PRO A 106 10.97 7.40 -3.47
CA PRO A 106 10.00 6.48 -2.88
C PRO A 106 8.60 6.70 -3.48
N ALA A 107 7.75 5.68 -3.37
CA ALA A 107 6.31 5.82 -3.60
C ALA A 107 5.53 5.44 -2.34
N ASP A 108 4.38 6.08 -2.15
CA ASP A 108 3.48 5.77 -1.04
C ASP A 108 2.48 4.69 -1.46
N VAL A 109 2.40 3.62 -0.67
CA VAL A 109 1.47 2.51 -0.88
C VAL A 109 0.46 2.51 0.25
N SER A 110 -0.82 2.68 -0.11
CA SER A 110 -1.95 2.58 0.80
C SER A 110 -2.74 1.32 0.49
N ILE A 111 -3.01 0.51 1.51
CA ILE A 111 -3.79 -0.73 1.42
C ILE A 111 -4.88 -0.65 2.48
N GLY A 112 -6.14 -0.80 2.10
CA GLY A 112 -7.25 -0.70 3.05
C GLY A 112 -8.41 -1.62 2.68
N ALA A 113 -9.19 -2.03 3.67
CA ALA A 113 -10.38 -2.84 3.47
C ALA A 113 -11.48 -2.40 4.43
N THR A 114 -12.74 -2.58 4.05
CA THR A 114 -13.87 -2.25 4.92
C THR A 114 -13.82 -3.10 6.19
N GLY A 115 -13.87 -2.44 7.35
CA GLY A 115 -13.77 -3.12 8.65
C GLY A 115 -12.34 -3.36 9.12
N TYR A 116 -11.33 -2.90 8.38
CA TYR A 116 -9.92 -3.02 8.73
C TYR A 116 -9.23 -1.66 8.75
N GLU A 117 -8.20 -1.56 9.60
CA GLU A 117 -7.27 -0.45 9.63
C GLU A 117 -6.48 -0.39 8.31
N ALA A 118 -6.33 0.80 7.74
CA ALA A 118 -5.52 0.98 6.54
C ALA A 118 -4.02 0.83 6.88
N SER A 119 -3.24 0.32 5.94
CA SER A 119 -1.78 0.30 5.99
C SER A 119 -1.22 1.30 5.00
N LEU A 120 -0.33 2.21 5.45
CA LEU A 120 0.43 3.11 4.60
C LEU A 120 1.92 2.78 4.72
N ARG A 121 2.60 2.57 3.59
CA ARG A 121 4.01 2.16 3.55
C ARG A 121 4.75 2.86 2.42
N GLU A 122 6.01 3.17 2.68
CA GLU A 122 6.93 3.59 1.63
C GLU A 122 7.38 2.35 0.83
N LEU A 123 7.25 2.40 -0.49
CA LEU A 123 7.77 1.40 -1.41
C LEU A 123 9.02 1.93 -2.10
N ARG A 124 10.13 1.21 -1.94
CA ARG A 124 11.33 1.37 -2.76
C ARG A 124 11.41 0.21 -3.75
N VAL A 125 11.34 0.54 -5.04
CA VAL A 125 11.37 -0.45 -6.11
C VAL A 125 12.81 -0.76 -6.50
N GLY A 126 13.25 -1.99 -6.22
CA GLY A 126 14.56 -2.51 -6.62
C GLY A 126 14.50 -3.55 -7.75
N SER A 127 13.32 -3.89 -8.25
CA SER A 127 13.11 -4.89 -9.30
C SER A 127 11.87 -4.55 -10.14
N THR A 128 11.70 -5.23 -11.28
CA THR A 128 10.49 -5.09 -12.11
C THR A 128 9.28 -5.85 -11.57
N GLU A 129 9.49 -6.73 -10.58
CA GLU A 129 8.49 -7.63 -10.01
C GLU A 129 8.52 -7.54 -8.47
N PRO A 130 8.21 -6.38 -7.87
CA PRO A 130 8.17 -6.26 -6.42
C PRO A 130 7.02 -7.10 -5.84
N ARG A 131 7.27 -7.71 -4.69
CA ARG A 131 6.26 -8.44 -3.92
C ARG A 131 6.01 -7.74 -2.59
N LEU A 132 4.75 -7.48 -2.26
CA LEU A 132 4.34 -6.83 -1.03
C LEU A 132 3.14 -7.55 -0.42
N ASP A 133 3.42 -8.50 0.48
CA ASP A 133 2.38 -9.13 1.29
C ASP A 133 2.05 -8.22 2.49
N THR A 134 0.76 -8.10 2.84
CA THR A 134 0.27 -7.19 3.88
C THR A 134 -0.74 -7.87 4.78
N GLN A 135 -0.60 -7.68 6.08
CA GLN A 135 -1.60 -8.08 7.05
C GLN A 135 -2.34 -6.84 7.55
N LEU A 136 -3.68 -6.83 7.47
CA LEU A 136 -4.53 -5.79 8.01
C LEU A 136 -5.19 -6.24 9.31
N ARG A 137 -5.56 -5.26 10.13
CA ARG A 137 -6.14 -5.49 11.45
C ARG A 137 -7.58 -5.05 11.50
N PRO A 138 -8.47 -5.80 12.15
CA PRO A 138 -9.86 -5.42 12.23
C PRO A 138 -10.01 -4.14 13.07
N ILE A 139 -10.85 -3.23 12.60
CA ILE A 139 -11.26 -2.07 13.37
C ILE A 139 -12.09 -2.55 14.56
N ILE A 140 -11.66 -2.20 15.78
CA ILE A 140 -12.48 -2.41 16.97
C ILE A 140 -13.53 -1.30 17.03
N ARG A 141 -14.80 -1.67 17.21
CA ARG A 141 -15.90 -0.70 17.41
C ARG A 141 -16.45 -0.80 18.83
N VAL A 142 -16.59 0.34 19.47
CA VAL A 142 -17.11 0.49 20.84
C VAL A 142 -18.20 1.56 20.85
N ASP A 143 -19.28 1.33 21.58
CA ASP A 143 -20.33 2.34 21.75
C ASP A 143 -19.93 3.39 22.78
N ALA A 144 -20.24 4.65 22.52
CA ALA A 144 -20.00 5.74 23.45
C ALA A 144 -20.75 5.53 24.78
N GLY A 145 -20.12 5.92 25.90
CA GLY A 145 -20.67 5.74 27.24
C GLY A 145 -20.45 4.34 27.81
N THR A 146 -19.69 3.48 27.12
CA THR A 146 -19.38 2.13 27.58
C THR A 146 -17.96 2.02 28.13
N THR A 147 -17.76 0.98 28.94
CA THR A 147 -16.47 0.52 29.41
C THR A 147 -16.16 -0.80 28.72
N THR A 148 -15.03 -0.88 28.03
CA THR A 148 -14.60 -2.07 27.30
C THR A 148 -13.21 -2.49 27.73
N HIS A 149 -13.02 -3.78 27.94
CA HIS A 149 -11.71 -4.38 28.19
C HIS A 149 -11.07 -4.75 26.85
N LEU A 150 -9.83 -4.32 26.67
CA LEU A 150 -9.05 -4.52 25.45
C LEU A 150 -7.63 -4.94 25.82
N VAL A 151 -6.90 -5.42 24.82
CA VAL A 151 -5.53 -5.89 24.98
C VAL A 151 -4.69 -5.35 23.83
N VAL A 152 -3.48 -4.87 24.13
CA VAL A 152 -2.42 -4.64 23.14
C VAL A 152 -1.38 -5.76 23.26
N ALA A 153 -1.25 -6.58 22.23
CA ALA A 153 -0.31 -7.68 22.17
C ALA A 153 0.93 -7.33 21.29
N PRO A 154 2.07 -8.01 21.46
CA PRO A 154 3.20 -7.87 20.53
C PRO A 154 2.84 -8.21 19.08
N GLU A 155 1.91 -9.15 18.91
CA GLU A 155 1.31 -9.48 17.63
C GLU A 155 0.28 -8.48 17.16
N ASP A 156 -0.08 -7.45 17.94
CA ASP A 156 -0.89 -6.32 17.50
C ASP A 156 -0.08 -5.36 16.61
N GLY A 157 -0.78 -4.49 15.89
CA GLY A 157 -0.19 -3.70 14.81
C GLY A 157 0.84 -2.75 15.33
N LEU A 158 1.83 -2.46 14.51
CA LEU A 158 2.67 -1.32 14.77
C LEU A 158 1.89 -0.08 14.33
N CYS A 159 1.56 0.79 15.27
CA CYS A 159 1.05 2.11 14.91
C CYS A 159 2.14 2.91 14.23
N TYR A 160 1.71 3.73 13.27
CA TYR A 160 2.58 4.47 12.36
C TYR A 160 3.79 5.07 13.07
N ALA A 161 4.98 4.69 12.61
CA ALA A 161 6.19 5.39 12.96
C ALA A 161 6.21 6.73 12.23
N VAL A 162 5.84 7.80 12.93
CA VAL A 162 6.16 9.14 12.45
C VAL A 162 7.66 9.30 12.58
N ARG A 163 8.36 9.50 11.45
CA ARG A 163 9.64 10.20 11.53
C ARG A 163 9.32 11.62 12.00
N ALA A 164 9.47 11.88 13.30
CA ALA A 164 9.36 13.23 13.83
C ALA A 164 10.38 14.17 13.15
N SER A 165 11.49 13.60 12.65
CA SER A 165 12.48 14.25 11.80
C SER A 165 13.11 13.25 10.81
N ALA A 166 13.60 13.75 9.67
CA ALA A 166 14.40 12.98 8.71
C ALA A 166 15.68 12.37 9.31
N THR A 167 16.11 12.87 10.47
CA THR A 167 17.32 12.44 11.19
C THR A 167 17.07 11.38 12.26
N GLU A 168 15.81 11.09 12.60
CA GLU A 168 15.47 10.13 13.65
C GLU A 168 15.08 8.77 13.06
N PRO A 169 15.49 7.66 13.71
CA PRO A 169 15.01 6.35 13.32
C PRO A 169 13.48 6.29 13.54
N PRO A 170 12.71 5.73 12.59
CA PRO A 170 11.29 5.51 12.79
C PRO A 170 11.11 4.62 14.03
N ARG A 171 10.37 5.11 15.02
CA ARG A 171 9.96 4.32 16.19
C ARG A 171 8.53 3.90 15.98
N SER A 172 8.28 2.61 16.13
CA SER A 172 6.96 2.02 16.03
C SER A 172 6.68 1.27 17.30
N TRP A 173 5.45 1.33 17.79
CA TRP A 173 5.05 0.61 18.99
C TRP A 173 3.82 -0.24 18.67
N PRO A 174 3.67 -1.41 19.31
CA PRO A 174 2.42 -2.17 19.23
C PRO A 174 1.25 -1.30 19.71
N CYS A 175 0.12 -1.38 19.03
CA CYS A 175 -1.02 -0.53 19.29
C CYS A 175 -2.35 -1.16 18.86
N ARG A 176 -3.43 -0.50 19.27
CA ARG A 176 -4.80 -0.77 18.81
C ARG A 176 -5.53 0.50 18.44
N VAL A 177 -6.27 0.46 17.33
CA VAL A 177 -7.18 1.54 16.94
C VAL A 177 -8.63 1.14 17.28
N VAL A 178 -9.32 2.03 17.99
CA VAL A 178 -10.70 1.85 18.44
C VAL A 178 -11.55 2.96 17.85
N HIS A 179 -12.62 2.58 17.16
CA HIS A 179 -13.63 3.46 16.64
C HIS A 179 -14.78 3.55 17.63
N ILE A 180 -15.11 4.76 18.07
CA ILE A 180 -16.22 5.04 18.97
C ILE A 180 -17.41 5.54 18.14
N SER A 181 -18.53 4.83 18.27
CA SER A 181 -19.81 5.12 17.61
C SER A 181 -20.90 5.55 18.61
N GLY A 182 -22.06 5.97 18.09
CA GLY A 182 -23.20 6.34 18.95
C GLY A 182 -23.03 7.69 19.64
N LEU A 183 -22.22 8.59 19.07
CA LEU A 183 -21.93 9.90 19.64
C LEU A 183 -23.08 10.88 19.44
N GLU A 184 -23.64 11.37 20.55
CA GLU A 184 -24.47 12.57 20.58
C GLU A 184 -23.59 13.82 20.54
N ALA A 185 -24.15 14.98 20.17
CA ALA A 185 -23.40 16.23 20.22
C ALA A 185 -23.07 16.57 21.68
N GLY A 186 -21.79 16.78 21.99
CA GLY A 186 -21.34 17.01 23.37
C GLY A 186 -19.84 16.80 23.53
N GLY A 187 -19.40 16.68 24.78
CA GLY A 187 -18.05 16.24 25.12
C GLY A 187 -17.94 14.71 25.09
N LEU A 188 -16.93 14.17 24.42
CA LEU A 188 -16.50 12.78 24.56
C LEU A 188 -15.23 12.78 25.42
N ASP A 189 -15.30 12.12 26.56
CA ASP A 189 -14.17 11.84 27.45
C ASP A 189 -13.75 10.38 27.25
N VAL A 190 -12.44 10.17 27.06
CA VAL A 190 -11.83 8.85 26.89
C VAL A 190 -10.72 8.70 27.91
N SER A 191 -10.80 7.65 28.74
CA SER A 191 -9.77 7.28 29.69
C SER A 191 -9.31 5.83 29.48
N VAL A 192 -8.01 5.60 29.61
CA VAL A 192 -7.38 4.28 29.55
C VAL A 192 -6.71 3.97 30.87
N MET A 193 -7.12 2.86 31.46
CA MET A 193 -6.56 2.34 32.70
C MET A 193 -5.91 0.99 32.43
N ALA A 194 -4.58 0.91 32.58
CA ALA A 194 -3.86 -0.36 32.45
C ALA A 194 -4.31 -1.35 33.55
N ASP A 195 -4.38 -2.64 33.22
CA ASP A 195 -4.71 -3.69 34.19
C ASP A 195 -3.56 -3.89 35.20
N ASP A 196 -2.32 -3.82 34.73
CA ASP A 196 -1.12 -3.79 35.57
C ASP A 196 -0.64 -2.34 35.69
N PRO A 197 -0.54 -1.77 36.91
CA PRO A 197 -0.04 -0.40 37.09
C PRO A 197 1.43 -0.22 36.69
N ARG A 198 2.15 -1.30 36.40
CA ARG A 198 3.52 -1.28 35.85
C ARG A 198 3.55 -1.14 34.33
N ASP A 199 2.41 -1.35 33.65
CA ASP A 199 2.34 -1.19 32.21
C ASP A 199 2.23 0.28 31.84
N HIS A 200 3.08 0.70 30.90
CA HIS A 200 3.10 2.05 30.38
C HIS A 200 2.37 2.08 29.04
N LEU A 201 1.19 2.70 29.05
CA LEU A 201 0.37 2.92 27.85
C LEU A 201 0.44 4.41 27.47
N GLY A 202 0.57 4.70 26.19
CA GLY A 202 0.38 6.01 25.59
C GLY A 202 -0.97 6.06 24.88
N LEU A 203 -1.67 7.19 24.95
CA LEU A 203 -2.94 7.38 24.26
C LEU A 203 -2.81 8.55 23.29
N THR A 204 -3.38 8.38 22.10
CA THR A 204 -3.58 9.47 21.15
C THR A 204 -4.99 9.41 20.62
N PHE A 205 -5.65 10.55 20.57
CA PHE A 205 -7.06 10.65 20.31
C PHE A 205 -7.34 11.66 19.20
N ALA A 206 -8.22 11.30 18.27
CA ALA A 206 -8.65 12.17 17.21
C ALA A 206 -10.17 12.07 17.02
N VAL A 207 -10.85 13.23 17.00
CA VAL A 207 -12.27 13.31 16.70
C VAL A 207 -12.46 13.89 15.31
N GLY A 208 -13.10 13.11 14.43
CA GLY A 208 -13.48 13.54 13.10
C GLY A 208 -12.30 13.68 12.13
N THR A 209 -12.20 12.74 11.21
CA THR A 209 -12.01 12.92 9.75
C THR A 209 -11.76 11.54 9.13
N ARG A 210 -12.31 11.30 7.93
CA ARG A 210 -11.92 10.16 7.09
C ARG A 210 -10.97 10.67 6.00
N PRO A 211 -9.85 9.97 5.72
CA PRO A 211 -9.20 8.99 6.59
C PRO A 211 -8.59 9.69 7.82
N ALA A 212 -8.76 9.10 8.99
CA ALA A 212 -8.09 9.56 10.20
C ALA A 212 -6.63 9.09 10.11
N LEU A 213 -5.74 9.92 9.61
CA LEU A 213 -4.31 9.74 9.86
C LEU A 213 -4.09 10.12 11.31
N ILE A 214 -4.03 9.12 12.19
CA ILE A 214 -3.75 9.34 13.61
C ILE A 214 -2.25 9.21 13.80
N LEU A 215 -1.66 10.32 14.22
CA LEU A 215 -0.23 10.49 14.41
C LEU A 215 -0.03 10.57 15.92
N ALA A 216 0.39 9.47 16.53
CA ALA A 216 0.78 9.45 17.93
C ALA A 216 2.27 9.76 18.02
N ASP A 217 2.63 10.95 18.49
CA ASP A 217 3.84 11.08 19.31
C ASP A 217 3.41 10.67 20.72
N PRO A 218 3.87 9.53 21.27
CA PRO A 218 3.43 9.05 22.57
C PRO A 218 3.83 10.03 23.67
N CYS A 219 2.94 10.96 23.97
CA CYS A 219 2.98 11.81 25.15
C CYS A 219 1.76 11.53 26.05
N CYS A 220 1.79 12.06 27.26
CA CYS A 220 1.41 11.35 28.48
C CYS A 220 -0.04 11.38 29.00
N PRO A 221 -1.12 11.86 28.33
CA PRO A 221 -2.43 11.76 28.96
C PRO A 221 -2.96 10.32 28.93
N GLN A 222 -3.28 9.77 30.10
CA GLN A 222 -4.12 8.56 30.24
C GLN A 222 -5.61 8.87 30.03
N GLU A 223 -5.96 10.15 29.91
CA GLU A 223 -7.30 10.67 29.70
C GLU A 223 -7.25 11.84 28.71
N ASP A 224 -8.15 11.86 27.72
CA ASP A 224 -8.30 12.98 26.79
C ASP A 224 -9.78 13.21 26.51
N ALA A 225 -10.13 14.45 26.13
CA ALA A 225 -11.50 14.84 25.85
C ALA A 225 -11.61 15.75 24.64
N ALA A 226 -12.63 15.53 23.81
CA ALA A 226 -12.91 16.40 22.67
C ALA A 226 -14.41 16.58 22.45
N ARG A 227 -14.74 17.68 21.78
CA ARG A 227 -16.11 17.93 21.35
C ARG A 227 -16.43 17.13 20.09
N VAL A 228 -17.56 16.43 20.13
CA VAL A 228 -18.10 15.63 19.03
C VAL A 228 -19.38 16.27 18.51
N THR A 229 -19.60 16.19 17.20
CA THR A 229 -20.90 16.52 16.60
C THR A 229 -21.78 15.28 16.57
N ALA A 230 -23.10 15.45 16.59
CA ALA A 230 -24.03 14.33 16.55
C ALA A 230 -23.80 13.48 15.29
N GLY A 231 -23.64 12.17 15.47
CA GLY A 231 -23.35 11.23 14.39
C GLY A 231 -21.91 11.25 13.88
N ALA A 232 -21.00 11.97 14.55
CA ALA A 232 -19.57 11.83 14.31
C ALA A 232 -19.06 10.43 14.70
N GLU A 233 -17.91 10.06 14.16
CA GLU A 233 -17.13 8.89 14.53
C GLU A 233 -15.82 9.41 15.16
N ALA A 234 -15.52 8.97 16.37
CA ALA A 234 -14.25 9.29 17.02
C ALA A 234 -13.31 8.09 16.90
N VAL A 235 -12.01 8.35 16.75
CA VAL A 235 -11.01 7.30 16.60
C VAL A 235 -9.94 7.49 17.66
N VAL A 236 -9.72 6.46 18.45
CA VAL A 236 -8.75 6.42 19.55
C VAL A 236 -7.65 5.45 19.16
N GLN A 237 -6.41 5.88 19.31
CA GLN A 237 -5.23 5.05 19.14
C GLN A 237 -4.60 4.82 20.53
N ILE A 238 -4.48 3.55 20.92
CA ILE A 238 -3.88 3.14 22.18
C ILE A 238 -2.56 2.44 21.87
N VAL A 239 -1.47 2.92 22.46
CA VAL A 239 -0.10 2.48 22.20
C VAL A 239 0.50 1.86 23.45
N ALA A 240 1.15 0.72 23.32
CA ALA A 240 1.89 0.08 24.41
C ALA A 240 3.38 0.47 24.34
N LEU A 241 3.86 1.23 25.33
CA LEU A 241 5.20 1.84 25.30
C LEU A 241 6.30 0.90 25.79
N ASP A 242 5.95 -0.07 26.65
CA ASP A 242 6.94 -0.94 27.32
C ASP A 242 7.10 -2.32 26.66
N LEU A 243 6.45 -2.57 25.52
CA LEU A 243 6.57 -3.84 24.80
C LEU A 243 7.91 -3.96 24.02
N GLU A 244 8.66 -2.87 23.81
CA GLU A 244 9.94 -2.87 23.09
C GLU A 244 11.21 -2.81 23.96
N ASN A 245 11.09 -2.67 25.29
CA ASN A 245 12.28 -2.73 26.15
C ASN A 245 12.71 -4.18 26.35
N GLY A 246 13.52 -4.68 25.42
CA GLY A 246 14.13 -6.03 25.42
C GLY A 246 15.08 -6.34 26.59
N GLN A 247 14.87 -5.75 27.77
CA GLN A 247 15.62 -6.00 29.00
C GLN A 247 14.71 -6.11 30.23
N ALA A 248 13.69 -6.98 30.21
CA ALA A 248 13.25 -7.76 31.38
C ALA A 248 11.98 -8.55 31.06
N ALA A 249 12.15 -9.81 30.62
CA ALA A 249 11.09 -10.76 30.25
C ALA A 249 10.14 -10.28 29.13
N PRO A 250 9.63 -11.17 28.26
CA PRO A 250 8.53 -10.79 27.39
C PRO A 250 7.32 -10.55 28.30
N ARG A 251 6.99 -9.29 28.59
CA ARG A 251 5.62 -9.02 29.04
C ARG A 251 4.74 -9.42 27.86
N GLY A 252 3.89 -10.42 28.10
CA GLY A 252 2.86 -10.80 27.15
C GLY A 252 1.90 -9.65 26.90
N ALA A 253 0.82 -9.93 26.19
CA ALA A 253 -0.18 -8.94 25.86
C ALA A 253 -0.62 -8.09 27.08
N GLN A 254 -0.65 -6.77 26.91
CA GLN A 254 -0.98 -5.79 27.95
C GLN A 254 -2.47 -5.47 27.91
N GLY A 255 -3.17 -5.85 28.97
CA GLY A 255 -4.60 -5.56 29.13
C GLY A 255 -4.85 -4.15 29.64
N PHE A 256 -5.93 -3.54 29.16
CA PHE A 256 -6.38 -2.24 29.61
C PHE A 256 -7.90 -2.10 29.52
N THR A 257 -8.43 -1.22 30.37
CA THR A 257 -9.82 -0.82 30.35
C THR A 257 -9.94 0.53 29.67
N LEU A 258 -10.67 0.56 28.54
CA LEU A 258 -11.08 1.78 27.87
C LEU A 258 -12.43 2.21 28.44
N ARG A 259 -12.51 3.41 28.99
CA ARG A 259 -13.76 4.02 29.45
C ARG A 259 -14.07 5.21 28.56
N THR A 260 -15.32 5.26 28.09
CA THR A 260 -15.85 6.40 27.35
C THR A 260 -16.99 7.01 28.15
N ALA A 261 -17.02 8.34 28.25
CA ALA A 261 -18.10 9.08 28.90
C ALA A 261 -18.58 10.22 28.01
N LEU A 262 -19.89 10.47 28.05
CA LEU A 262 -20.53 11.57 27.35
C LEU A 262 -20.81 12.70 28.33
N GLY A 263 -20.24 13.86 28.06
CA GLY A 263 -20.52 15.12 28.74
C GLY A 263 -21.39 16.03 27.88
N PRO A 264 -22.09 16.99 28.51
CA PRO A 264 -22.86 18.01 27.80
C PRO A 264 -21.99 18.96 26.96
#